data_AF-A0A973FW69-F1
#
_entry.id   AF-A0A973FW69-F1
#
_cell.length_a   1.000
_cell.length_b   1.000
_cell.length_c   1.000
_cell.angle_alpha   90.00
_cell.angle_beta   90.00
_cell.angle_gamma   90.00
#
_symmetry.space_group_name_H-M   'P 1'
#
loop_
_entity.id
_entity.type
_entity.pdbx_description
1 polymer ?
#
loop_
_entity_poly.entity_id
_entity_poly.type
_entity_poly.pdbx_seq_one_letter_code
_entity_poly.pdbx_strand_id
1 'polypeptide(L)'
;MMNIHIIEPLNKFVKLPDGRWESGWWKIDESKAKELVGGEIYFHKNQQEPSFFGGSITGYRIDQDEQHQGNIVFTLQYNAACRNVKTDKHGWSKRMKIITLD
;
A
#
# COMPACT_ATOMS: atom_id res chain seq x y z
N MET A 1 -13.22 5.33 -6.93
CA MET A 1 -12.22 4.25 -6.71
C MET A 1 -11.19 4.73 -5.69
N MET A 2 -10.58 3.88 -4.85
CA MET A 2 -9.72 4.34 -3.76
C MET A 2 -8.25 3.97 -3.96
N ASN A 3 -7.36 4.94 -3.76
CA ASN A 3 -5.92 4.73 -3.80
C ASN A 3 -5.31 4.98 -2.42
N ILE A 4 -4.11 4.46 -2.18
CA ILE A 4 -3.40 4.64 -0.91
C ILE A 4 -1.91 4.96 -1.12
N HIS A 5 -1.44 6.00 -0.42
CA HIS A 5 -0.03 6.31 -0.25
C HIS A 5 0.44 5.82 1.12
N ILE A 6 1.58 5.14 1.16
CA ILE A 6 2.13 4.54 2.38
C ILE A 6 3.62 4.87 2.52
N ILE A 7 4.07 5.14 3.74
CA ILE A 7 5.48 5.27 4.09
C ILE A 7 6.07 3.90 4.45
N GLU A 8 6.88 3.34 3.56
CA GLU A 8 7.60 2.06 3.72
C GLU A 8 9.11 2.28 3.46
N PRO A 9 9.89 2.69 4.49
CA PRO A 9 11.30 3.01 4.31
C PRO A 9 12.21 1.77 4.35
N LEU A 10 11.70 0.61 4.75
CA LEU A 10 12.49 -0.61 5.00
C LEU A 10 12.49 -1.57 3.81
N ASN A 11 11.77 -1.24 2.73
CA ASN A 11 11.62 -2.08 1.54
C ASN A 11 11.10 -3.49 1.86
N LYS A 12 10.16 -3.60 2.80
CA LYS A 12 9.49 -4.86 3.15
C LYS A 12 8.53 -5.28 2.04
N PHE A 13 9.09 -5.88 0.99
CA PHE A 13 8.33 -6.44 -0.13
C PHE A 13 8.76 -7.88 -0.37
N VAL A 14 7.78 -8.77 -0.52
CA VAL A 14 8.04 -10.18 -0.85
C VAL A 14 7.54 -10.42 -2.26
N LYS A 15 8.42 -10.88 -3.15
CA LYS A 15 8.03 -11.28 -4.51
C LYS A 15 7.39 -12.67 -4.45
N LEU A 16 6.18 -12.79 -5.00
CA LEU A 16 5.46 -14.05 -5.10
C LEU A 16 5.86 -14.82 -6.38
N PRO A 17 5.69 -16.16 -6.41
CA PRO A 17 6.05 -16.99 -7.56
C PRO A 17 5.34 -16.61 -8.87
N ASP A 18 4.13 -16.05 -8.77
CA ASP A 18 3.31 -15.61 -9.91
C ASP A 18 3.67 -14.20 -10.43
N GLY A 19 4.74 -13.59 -9.90
CA GLY A 19 5.22 -12.27 -10.31
C GLY A 19 4.54 -11.09 -9.60
N ARG A 20 3.56 -11.35 -8.72
CA ARG A 20 2.99 -10.34 -7.83
C ARG A 20 3.91 -10.07 -6.64
N TRP A 21 3.56 -9.07 -5.84
CA TRP A 21 4.28 -8.68 -4.64
C TRP A 21 3.34 -8.62 -3.45
N GLU A 22 3.84 -8.99 -2.27
CA GLU A 22 3.24 -8.61 -0.99
C GLU A 22 3.95 -7.39 -0.41
N SER A 23 3.18 -6.51 0.21
CA SER A 23 3.69 -5.40 1.02
C SER A 23 4.15 -5.86 2.42
N GLY A 24 4.58 -4.90 3.24
CA GLY A 24 4.62 -5.07 4.70
C GLY A 24 3.22 -5.14 5.32
N TRP A 25 3.18 -4.95 6.64
CA TRP A 25 1.98 -5.05 7.47
C TRP A 25 1.41 -3.67 7.81
N TRP A 26 0.12 -3.46 7.56
CA TRP A 26 -0.55 -2.16 7.72
C TRP A 26 -1.75 -2.26 8.64
N LYS A 27 -1.80 -1.42 9.66
CA LYS A 27 -2.97 -1.28 10.53
C LYS A 27 -4.08 -0.52 9.80
N ILE A 28 -4.88 -1.24 9.03
CA ILE A 28 -6.02 -0.76 8.24
C ILE A 28 -7.19 -1.69 8.54
N ASP A 29 -8.38 -1.15 8.71
CA ASP A 29 -9.58 -1.97 8.90
C ASP A 29 -9.86 -2.81 7.65
N GLU A 30 -10.31 -4.05 7.83
CA GLU A 30 -10.55 -4.97 6.71
C GLU A 30 -11.54 -4.39 5.68
N SER A 31 -12.61 -3.73 6.13
CA SER A 31 -13.59 -3.09 5.24
C SER A 31 -12.94 -2.06 4.32
N LYS A 32 -11.99 -1.28 4.84
CA LYS A 32 -11.23 -0.28 4.07
C LYS A 32 -10.22 -0.96 3.13
N ALA A 33 -9.56 -2.02 3.58
CA ALA A 33 -8.67 -2.81 2.73
C ALA A 33 -9.41 -3.41 1.52
N LYS A 34 -10.64 -3.87 1.73
CA LYS A 34 -11.52 -4.37 0.67
C LYS A 34 -11.87 -3.29 -0.36
N GLU A 35 -12.17 -2.07 0.06
CA GLU A 35 -12.45 -0.93 -0.83
C GLU A 35 -11.22 -0.49 -1.66
N LEU A 36 -10.01 -0.76 -1.16
CA LEU A 36 -8.74 -0.45 -1.85
C LEU A 36 -8.39 -1.48 -2.94
N VAL A 37 -8.98 -2.68 -2.92
CA VAL A 37 -8.75 -3.68 -3.98
C VAL A 37 -9.29 -3.15 -5.31
N GLY A 38 -8.46 -3.22 -6.36
CA GLY A 38 -8.71 -2.62 -7.66
C GLY A 38 -8.15 -1.19 -7.81
N GLY A 39 -7.76 -0.54 -6.72
CA GLY A 39 -7.07 0.74 -6.72
C GLY A 39 -5.55 0.63 -6.83
N GLU A 40 -4.87 1.75 -6.66
CA GLU A 40 -3.41 1.84 -6.68
C GLU A 40 -2.82 2.07 -5.29
N ILE A 41 -1.66 1.45 -5.04
CA ILE A 41 -0.84 1.65 -3.85
C ILE A 41 0.50 2.25 -4.23
N TYR A 42 0.91 3.29 -3.51
CA TYR A 42 2.17 4.01 -3.72
C TYR A 42 3.01 3.98 -2.44
N PHE A 43 4.24 3.50 -2.54
CA PHE A 43 5.18 3.42 -1.42
C PHE A 43 6.22 4.53 -1.49
N HIS A 44 6.36 5.25 -0.39
CA HIS A 44 7.23 6.40 -0.22
C HIS A 44 8.24 6.14 0.90
N LYS A 45 9.41 6.76 0.84
CA LYS A 45 10.35 6.73 1.98
C LYS A 45 9.96 7.73 3.08
N ASN A 46 9.30 8.82 2.71
CA ASN A 46 8.68 9.78 3.62
C ASN A 46 7.48 10.50 2.95
N GLN A 47 6.73 11.31 3.70
CA GLN A 47 5.48 11.93 3.23
C GLN A 47 5.64 12.90 2.04
N GLN A 48 6.82 13.48 1.83
CA GLN A 48 7.04 14.52 0.81
C GLN A 48 7.82 14.00 -0.40
N GLU A 49 8.46 12.84 -0.26
CA GLU A 49 9.17 12.21 -1.36
C GLU A 49 8.21 11.56 -2.36
N PRO A 50 8.60 11.53 -3.65
CA PRO A 50 7.84 10.77 -4.63
C PRO A 50 7.88 9.27 -4.31
N SER A 51 6.87 8.54 -4.77
CA SER A 51 6.82 7.08 -4.60
C SER A 51 8.01 6.42 -5.31
N PHE A 52 8.62 5.44 -4.65
CA PHE A 52 9.73 4.68 -5.24
C PHE A 52 9.28 3.31 -5.77
N PHE A 53 8.15 2.82 -5.26
CA PHE A 53 7.54 1.55 -5.63
C PHE A 53 6.02 1.66 -5.52
N GLY A 54 5.29 0.78 -6.20
CA GLY A 54 3.83 0.82 -6.20
C GLY A 54 3.24 -0.07 -7.28
N GLY A 55 1.91 -0.13 -7.31
CA GLY A 55 1.20 -1.00 -8.22
C GLY A 55 -0.29 -1.01 -8.00
N SER A 56 -0.98 -1.84 -8.79
CA SER A 56 -2.41 -2.08 -8.64
C SER A 56 -2.64 -3.13 -7.55
N ILE A 57 -3.52 -2.84 -6.60
CA ILE A 57 -3.88 -3.77 -5.53
C ILE A 57 -4.78 -4.86 -6.12
N THR A 58 -4.31 -6.10 -6.05
CA THR A 58 -5.03 -7.29 -6.57
C THR A 58 -5.75 -8.07 -5.47
N GLY A 59 -5.42 -7.81 -4.20
CA GLY A 59 -6.01 -8.47 -3.05
C GLY A 59 -5.30 -8.08 -1.74
N TYR A 60 -5.71 -8.72 -0.65
CA TYR A 60 -5.06 -8.60 0.65
C TYR A 60 -5.24 -9.88 1.45
N ARG A 61 -4.44 -10.03 2.51
CA ARG A 61 -4.66 -10.99 3.58
C ARG A 61 -4.53 -10.32 4.95
N ILE A 62 -5.18 -10.91 5.94
CA ILE A 62 -5.00 -10.54 7.35
C ILE A 62 -3.87 -11.40 7.90
N ASP A 63 -2.85 -10.76 8.44
CA ASP A 63 -1.72 -11.45 9.03
C ASP A 63 -2.11 -12.16 10.33
N GLN A 64 -1.59 -13.39 10.49
CA GLN A 64 -1.90 -14.28 11.61
C GLN A 64 -0.72 -14.43 12.59
N ASP A 65 0.44 -13.83 12.29
CA ASP A 65 1.60 -13.88 13.18
C ASP A 65 1.32 -13.05 14.43
N GLU A 66 1.64 -13.58 15.62
CA GLU A 66 1.37 -12.93 16.90
C GLU A 66 1.93 -11.50 16.98
N GLN A 67 3.03 -11.20 16.28
CA GLN A 67 3.64 -9.87 16.29
C GLN A 67 2.85 -8.84 15.46
N HIS A 68 2.12 -9.29 14.44
CA HIS A 68 1.44 -8.42 13.47
C HIS A 68 -0.04 -8.79 13.30
N GLN A 69 -0.60 -9.56 14.23
CA GLN A 69 -1.93 -10.15 14.14
C GLN A 69 -2.98 -9.08 13.84
N GLY A 70 -3.79 -9.33 12.81
CA GLY A 70 -4.86 -8.42 12.40
C GLY A 70 -4.42 -7.30 11.44
N ASN A 71 -3.11 -7.15 11.17
CA ASN A 71 -2.66 -6.20 10.16
C ASN A 71 -2.92 -6.71 8.74
N ILE A 72 -3.11 -5.78 7.82
CA ILE A 72 -3.34 -6.05 6.40
C ILE A 72 -2.01 -6.13 5.67
N VAL A 73 -1.86 -7.17 4.87
CA VAL A 73 -0.78 -7.31 3.87
C VAL A 73 -1.42 -7.26 2.50
N PHE A 74 -1.06 -6.25 1.69
CA PHE A 74 -1.60 -6.12 0.33
C PHE A 74 -0.83 -6.98 -0.65
N THR A 75 -1.56 -7.62 -1.57
CA THR A 75 -0.99 -8.24 -2.76
C THR A 75 -1.18 -7.29 -3.95
N LEU A 76 -0.09 -6.93 -4.63
CA LEU A 76 -0.11 -5.98 -5.74
C LEU A 76 0.63 -6.50 -6.98
N GLN A 77 0.17 -6.05 -8.14
CA GLN A 77 0.92 -6.14 -9.39
C GLN A 77 1.74 -4.86 -9.54
N TYR A 78 3.06 -4.98 -9.65
CA TYR A 78 3.92 -3.82 -9.86
C TYR A 78 3.51 -3.06 -11.13
N ASN A 79 3.44 -1.73 -11.02
CA ASN A 79 3.15 -0.83 -12.13
C ASN A 79 4.18 0.31 -12.16
N ALA A 80 4.88 0.46 -13.28
CA ALA A 80 5.87 1.52 -13.45
C ALA A 80 5.27 2.93 -13.37
N ALA A 81 3.99 3.10 -13.73
CA ALA A 81 3.28 4.38 -13.62
C ALA A 81 3.08 4.82 -12.15
N CYS A 82 3.12 3.89 -11.19
CA CYS A 82 3.02 4.20 -9.77
C CYS A 82 4.36 4.65 -9.16
N ARG A 83 5.45 4.75 -9.95
CA ARG A 83 6.73 5.31 -9.52
C ARG A 83 6.79 6.80 -9.82
N ASN A 84 7.51 7.54 -9.00
CA ASN A 84 7.69 8.99 -9.07
C ASN A 84 6.40 9.81 -8.84
N VAL A 85 5.35 9.19 -8.28
CA VAL A 85 4.09 9.86 -7.97
C VAL A 85 4.23 10.62 -6.66
N LYS A 86 3.88 11.91 -6.67
CA LYS A 86 3.82 12.75 -5.47
C LYS A 86 2.38 12.86 -4.97
N THR A 87 2.23 13.07 -3.68
CA THR A 87 0.95 13.43 -3.07
C THR A 87 1.12 14.68 -2.23
N ASP A 88 0.04 15.40 -1.96
CA ASP A 88 0.11 16.58 -1.11
C ASP A 88 0.44 16.21 0.35
N LYS A 89 0.94 17.19 1.11
CA LYS A 89 1.37 17.02 2.51
C LYS A 89 0.22 16.91 3.51
N HIS A 90 -1.02 17.18 3.10
CA HIS A 90 -2.22 17.09 3.92
C HIS A 90 -2.89 15.72 3.77
N GLY A 91 -3.80 15.38 4.68
CA GLY A 91 -4.55 14.11 4.64
C GLY A 91 -3.77 12.85 5.05
N TRP A 92 -2.51 12.99 5.47
CA TRP A 92 -1.75 11.88 6.06
C TRP A 92 -2.23 11.58 7.48
N SER A 93 -2.58 10.31 7.74
CA SER A 93 -2.73 9.75 9.07
C SER A 93 -1.52 8.87 9.38
N LYS A 94 -0.62 9.36 10.25
CA LYS A 94 0.67 8.74 10.58
C LYS A 94 1.51 8.45 9.32
N ARG A 95 1.46 7.20 8.84
CA ARG A 95 2.26 6.68 7.71
C ARG A 95 1.41 6.39 6.46
N MET A 96 0.12 6.70 6.47
CA MET A 96 -0.80 6.34 5.38
C MET A 96 -1.67 7.51 5.00
N LYS A 97 -2.05 7.56 3.73
CA LYS A 97 -3.01 8.52 3.18
C LYS A 97 -3.86 7.83 2.15
N ILE A 98 -5.17 7.86 2.34
CA ILE A 98 -6.14 7.27 1.43
C ILE A 98 -6.76 8.39 0.61
N ILE A 99 -6.87 8.18 -0.70
CA ILE A 99 -7.46 9.12 -1.64
C ILE A 99 -8.68 8.45 -2.27
N THR A 100 -9.83 9.10 -2.17
CA THR A 100 -11.02 8.72 -2.91
C THR A 100 -11.01 9.48 -4.24
N LEU A 101 -11.08 8.74 -5.35
CA LEU A 101 -11.29 9.30 -6.68
C LEU A 101 -12.80 9.34 -6.93
N ASP A 102 -13.31 10.54 -7.19
CA ASP A 102 -14.67 10.83 -7.64
C ASP A 102 -14.89 10.40 -9.10
#